data_AF-A0AA40RNT1-F1
#
_entry.id   AF-A0AA40RNT1-F1
#
_cell.length_a   1.000
_cell.length_b   1.000
_cell.length_c   1.000
_cell.angle_alpha   90.00
_cell.angle_beta   90.00
_cell.angle_gamma   90.00
#
_symmetry.space_group_name_H-M   'P 1'
#
loop_
_entity.id
_entity.type
_entity.pdbx_description
1 polymer ?
#
loop_
_entity_poly.entity_id
_entity_poly.type
_entity_poly.pdbx_seq_one_letter_code
_entity_poly.pdbx_strand_id
1 'polypeptide(L)' 'MVEIRTRFTGMTYMATVRGEKQTASCTIDARHAAEALARKLGLAPGLLQEQPDLLNPRERTTFTHPGDLLEEVANG' A
#
# COMPACT_ATOMS: atom_id res chain seq x y z
N MET A 1 -5.28 11.75 2.06
CA MET A 1 -5.68 10.33 1.94
C MET A 1 -4.90 9.68 0.82
N VAL A 2 -4.18 8.60 1.11
CA VAL A 2 -3.36 7.84 0.17
C VAL A 2 -4.01 6.49 -0.08
N GLU A 3 -4.25 6.16 -1.35
CA GLU A 3 -4.82 4.88 -1.77
C GLU A 3 -3.71 3.96 -2.29
N ILE A 4 -3.45 2.88 -1.56
CA ILE A 4 -2.53 1.81 -1.96
C ILE A 4 -3.37 0.65 -2.50
N ARG A 5 -3.17 0.32 -3.77
CA ARG A 5 -3.85 -0.79 -4.45
C ARG A 5 -2.90 -1.96 -4.54
N THR A 6 -3.36 -3.10 -4.06
CA THR A 6 -2.62 -4.35 -4.18
C THR A 6 -3.35 -5.25 -5.16
N ARG A 7 -2.57 -5.93 -6.00
CA ARG A 7 -3.08 -6.97 -6.90
C ARG A 7 -2.21 -8.22 -6.80
N PHE A 8 -2.83 -9.38 -6.90
CA PHE A 8 -2.09 -10.63 -7.02
C PHE A 8 -1.72 -10.88 -8.48
N THR A 9 -0.43 -11.00 -8.79
CA THR A 9 0.08 -11.21 -10.15
C THR A 9 1.30 -12.12 -10.10
N GLY A 10 1.34 -13.17 -10.93
CA GLY A 10 2.54 -14.02 -11.06
C GLY A 10 3.09 -14.56 -9.73
N MET A 11 2.21 -14.99 -8.82
CA MET A 11 2.55 -15.50 -7.47
C MET A 11 3.08 -14.45 -6.48
N THR A 12 2.93 -13.16 -6.76
CA THR A 12 3.30 -12.08 -5.85
C THR A 12 2.17 -11.06 -5.72
N TYR A 13 2.04 -10.46 -4.55
CA TYR A 13 1.19 -9.30 -4.33
C TYR A 13 1.98 -8.05 -4.68
N MET A 14 1.47 -7.26 -5.61
CA MET A 14 2.09 -6.01 -6.04
C MET A 14 1.25 -4.83 -5.55
N ALA A 15 1.84 -3.98 -4.70
CA ALA A 15 1.28 -2.74 -4.21
C ALA A 15 1.71 -1.56 -5.09
N THR A 16 0.75 -0.72 -5.45
CA THR A 16 0.93 0.52 -6.20
C THR A 16 0.11 1.64 -5.57
N VAL A 17 0.53 2.89 -5.78
CA VAL A 17 -0.19 4.08 -5.31
C VAL A 17 -0.55 4.94 -6.51
N ARG A 18 -1.66 5.67 -6.44
CA ARG A 18 -2.06 6.58 -7.51
C ARG A 18 -1.23 7.87 -7.43
N GLY A 19 -0.61 8.25 -8.54
CA GLY A 19 0.12 9.52 -8.65
C GLY A 19 1.64 9.41 -8.46
N GLU A 20 2.13 8.30 -7.89
CA GLU A 20 3.57 8.04 -7.77
C GLU A 20 3.98 6.76 -8.51
N LYS A 21 5.24 6.70 -8.94
CA LYS A 21 5.82 5.51 -9.58
C LYS A 21 6.33 4.48 -8.57
N GLN A 22 6.20 4.75 -7.27
CA GLN A 22 6.66 3.82 -6.24
C GLN A 22 5.77 2.56 -6.21
N THR A 23 6.43 1.42 -6.05
CA THR A 23 5.78 0.12 -5.92
C THR A 23 6.48 -0.73 -4.87
N ALA A 24 5.75 -1.68 -4.30
CA ALA A 24 6.31 -2.71 -3.44
C ALA A 24 5.65 -4.06 -3.77
N SER A 25 6.32 -5.15 -3.41
CA SER A 25 5.76 -6.48 -3.63
C SER A 25 6.05 -7.40 -2.46
N CYS A 26 5.15 -8.34 -2.22
CA CYS A 26 5.31 -9.38 -1.21
C CYS A 26 4.72 -10.69 -1.71
N THR A 27 5.36 -11.82 -1.45
CA THR A 27 4.84 -13.15 -1.81
C THR A 27 3.93 -13.74 -0.73
N ILE A 28 3.87 -13.12 0.45
CA ILE A 28 3.12 -13.62 1.61
C ILE A 28 1.64 -13.23 1.50
N ASP A 29 1.36 -11.92 1.46
CA ASP A 29 -0.01 -11.39 1.36
C ASP A 29 -0.04 -9.94 0.89
N ALA A 30 -1.25 -9.49 0.56
CA ALA A 30 -1.54 -8.13 0.10
C ALA A 30 -1.18 -7.06 1.15
N ARG A 31 -1.43 -7.32 2.45
CA ARG A 31 -1.17 -6.34 3.50
C ARG A 31 0.32 -6.07 3.64
N HIS A 32 1.17 -7.09 3.66
CA HIS A 32 2.62 -6.89 3.69
C HIS A 32 3.14 -6.10 2.48
N ALA A 33 2.58 -6.31 1.29
CA ALA A 33 2.91 -5.50 0.12
C ALA A 33 2.50 -4.02 0.31
N ALA A 34 1.29 -3.78 0.85
CA ALA A 34 0.81 -2.43 1.14
C ALA A 34 1.62 -1.72 2.23
N GLU A 35 1.96 -2.41 3.31
CA GLU A 35 2.80 -1.90 4.39
C GLU A 35 4.21 -1.54 3.91
N ALA A 36 4.79 -2.38 3.05
CA ALA A 36 6.09 -2.11 2.45
C ALA A 36 6.04 -0.85 1.57
N LEU A 37 4.95 -0.62 0.82
CA LEU A 37 4.78 0.61 0.06
C LEU A 37 4.52 1.81 0.97
N ALA A 38 3.69 1.67 2.00
CA ALA A 38 3.44 2.73 2.98
C ALA A 38 4.74 3.21 3.63
N ARG A 39 5.62 2.29 4.05
CA ARG A 39 6.95 2.64 4.59
C ARG A 39 7.82 3.40 3.59
N LYS A 40 7.80 3.03 2.30
CA LYS A 40 8.55 3.74 1.24
C LYS A 40 8.01 5.16 0.99
N LEU A 41 6.72 5.35 1.21
CA LEU A 41 6.03 6.64 1.12
C LEU A 41 6.15 7.47 2.41
N GLY A 42 6.85 7.00 3.45
CA GLY A 42 6.90 7.67 4.75
C GLY A 42 5.59 7.65 5.53
N LEU A 43 4.70 6.69 5.25
CA LEU A 43 3.40 6.53 5.91
C LEU A 43 3.48 5.48 7.02
N ALA A 44 2.65 5.66 8.06
CA ALA A 44 2.56 4.71 9.16
C ALA A 44 1.74 3.47 8.74
N PRO A 45 2.35 2.26 8.62
CA PRO A 45 1.63 1.07 8.18
C PRO A 45 0.48 0.68 9.11
N GLY A 46 0.57 1.02 10.41
CA GLY A 46 -0.48 0.74 11.40
C GLY A 46 -1.77 1.55 11.20
N LEU A 47 -1.77 2.57 10.34
CA LEU A 47 -2.95 3.36 9.99
C LEU A 47 -3.59 2.92 8.66
N LEU A 48 -3.07 1.85 8.04
CA LEU A 48 -3.67 1.29 6.83
C LEU A 48 -5.02 0.64 7.17
N GLN A 49 -6.07 1.14 6.53
CA GLN A 49 -7.39 0.53 6.58
C GLN A 49 -7.62 -0.26 5.30
N GLU A 50 -7.91 -1.55 5.46
CA GLU A 50 -8.27 -2.43 4.36
C GLU A 50 -9.68 -2.15 3.87
N GLN A 51 -9.81 -1.93 2.57
CA GLN A 51 -11.07 -1.81 1.86
C GLN A 51 -11.18 -2.97 0.88
N PRO A 52 -11.99 -4.00 1.21
CA PRO A 52 -12.19 -5.13 0.31
C PRO A 52 -12.89 -4.65 -0.96
N ASP A 53 -12.37 -5.09 -2.11
CA ASP A 53 -13.00 -4.80 -3.39
C ASP A 53 -14.24 -5.68 -3.55
N LEU A 54 -15.42 -5.06 -3.53
CA LEU A 54 -16.69 -5.80 -3.60
C LEU A 54 -16.90 -6.48 -4.96
N LEU A 55 -16.21 -6.04 -6.01
CA LEU A 55 -16.34 -6.56 -7.37
C LEU A 55 -15.33 -7.68 -7.65
N ASN A 56 -14.09 -7.54 -7.17
CA ASN A 56 -13.01 -8.51 -7.41
C ASN A 56 -12.18 -8.79 -6.14
N PRO A 57 -12.79 -9.35 -5.08
CA PRO A 57 -12.14 -9.49 -3.77
C PRO A 57 -10.92 -10.43 -3.77
N ARG A 58 -10.81 -11.31 -4.78
CA ARG A 58 -9.70 -12.26 -4.92
C ARG A 58 -8.48 -11.68 -5.65
N GLU A 59 -8.69 -10.68 -6.48
CA GLU A 59 -7.65 -10.17 -7.38
C GLU A 59 -7.08 -8.84 -6.92
N ARG A 60 -7.90 -8.04 -6.21
CA ARG A 60 -7.53 -6.69 -5.78
C ARG A 60 -7.97 -6.42 -4.34
N THR A 61 -7.04 -5.89 -3.56
CA THR A 61 -7.33 -5.34 -2.22
C THR A 61 -6.84 -3.89 -2.19
N THR A 62 -7.69 -2.98 -1.75
CA THR A 62 -7.32 -1.57 -1.60
C THR A 62 -7.06 -1.28 -0.14
N PHE A 63 -6.02 -0.51 0.14
CA PHE A 63 -5.70 -0.03 1.47
C PHE A 63 -5.68 1.49 1.43
N THR A 64 -6.26 2.12 2.44
CA THR A 64 -6.32 3.57 2.55
C THR A 64 -5.60 4.04 3.79
N HIS A 65 -4.77 5.07 3.63
CA HIS A 65 -4.08 5.76 4.72
C HIS A 65 -4.61 7.20 4.82
N PRO A 66 -4.82 7.76 6.02
CA PRO A 66 -5.32 9.13 6.20
C PRO A 66 -4.43 10.17 5.50
N GLY A 67 -3.13 9.91 5.42
CA GLY A 67 -2.18 10.70 4.64
C GLY A 67 -1.32 11.64 5.46
N ASP A 68 -1.22 11.42 6.78
CA ASP A 68 -0.06 11.85 7.55
C ASP A 68 1.18 11.19 6.94
N LEU A 69 1.72 11.83 5.90
CA LEU A 69 3.13 11.76 5.58
C LEU A 69 3.82 12.08 6.89
N LEU A 70 4.64 11.16 7.40
CA LEU A 70 5.65 11.56 8.36
C LEU A 70 6.45 12.61 7.62
N GLU A 71 6.20 13.89 7.95
CA GLU A 71 7.01 15.00 7.47
C GLU A 71 8.46 14.60 7.64
N GLU A 72 9.24 14.87 6.60
CA GLU A 72 10.69 14.75 6.63
C GLU A 72 11.24 15.51 7.84
N VAL A 73 11.42 14.82 8.96
CA VAL A 73 12.49 15.12 9.91
C VAL A 73 13.78 14.56 9.34
N ALA A 74 14.17 15.09 8.17
CA ALA A 74 15.49 14.95 7.58
C ALA A 74 16.13 16.35 7.48
N ASN A 75 16.25 17.01 8.64
CA ASN A 75 17.29 18.01 8.84
C ASN A 75 18.54 17.26 9.34
N GLY A 76 19.56 17.18 8.50
CA GLY A 76 20.90 16.73 8.81
C GLY A 76 21.89 17.44 7.91
#